data_AF-A0A9D5RD71-F1
#
_entry.id   AF-A0A9D5RD71-F1
#
_cell.length_a   1.000
_cell.length_b   1.000
_cell.length_c   1.000
_cell.angle_alpha   90.00
_cell.angle_beta   90.00
_cell.angle_gamma   90.00
#
_symmetry.space_group_name_H-M   'P 1'
#
loop_
_entity.id
_entity.type
_entity.pdbx_description
1 polymer ?
#
loop_
_entity_poly.entity_id
_entity_poly.type
_entity_poly.pdbx_seq_one_letter_code
_entity_poly.pdbx_strand_id
1 'polypeptide(L)'
;MLYQTEGRNHEDHRDVSERGTAGAGDRRSRHTPEPRGRLEGDHRLLDRHRGQERDRAGERARPFVDRRRHHRTDQTHRHQGRTGAMQTLFNRFFGVEAMLPKDRVAGEVPGTKEAYRNLTDIAIPSVMEMVMMSLIGMIDTIMVSTIGTDAIAAVGLVGQPRMLMLCVFFAMNTGVTAIVARRKGQGRQADANTTLKNSLMITLGISLLMMALGLMFSINLMRFAGAEPGRTLEDADTYFRILMYALPCNALSMCICAAQRGVGNTKLTMYVNITSNLVNVLFNWLLINGVGPFPRLGVQGAAIATAIGMGVGFVLSMISLFGARAGDTFLHLSLRERWRFDREAVSGIAKIGGSAMIEQIAMRIGFFSYAKIVAGLGTDAFAAHQICSQFLTLSFTFGDGIGIAGTSLVGQMLGRKRPDLAQMYGKIAQRLALVTAIVIASCVVLFREPLVGMFIHSDDGQNVRDLACRVMIIVAAFQPFQTSAVVISGALRGAGDTKYVARVMLLTVTCMRPLIGLLAVYVIGTRMGLNELALLGCWGASLVDMITRMTLCMRRFNSGKWHDIRV
;
A
#
# COMPACT_ATOMS: atom_id res chain seq x y z
N MET A 1 -56.21 26.14 0.92
CA MET A 1 -56.82 27.00 1.95
C MET A 1 -55.97 28.26 2.03
N LEU A 2 -56.58 29.36 1.59
CA LEU A 2 -56.33 30.77 1.86
C LEU A 2 -54.91 31.32 2.15
N TYR A 3 -54.52 32.25 1.25
CA TYR A 3 -54.12 33.64 1.54
C TYR A 3 -52.70 33.90 2.12
N GLN A 4 -51.98 34.96 1.76
CA GLN A 4 -52.14 36.00 0.74
C GLN A 4 -50.85 36.84 0.72
N THR A 5 -50.74 37.63 -0.34
CA THR A 5 -50.24 39.02 -0.39
C THR A 5 -48.75 39.33 -0.39
N GLU A 6 -48.34 39.75 -1.60
CA GLU A 6 -47.83 41.10 -1.91
C GLU A 6 -46.45 41.49 -1.37
N GLY A 7 -45.59 42.14 -2.15
CA GLY A 7 -45.79 42.68 -3.47
C GLY A 7 -44.68 43.65 -3.82
N ARG A 8 -44.41 43.70 -5.13
CA ARG A 8 -44.08 44.89 -5.90
C ARG A 8 -42.72 45.59 -5.71
N ASN A 9 -41.97 45.43 -6.80
CA ASN A 9 -41.68 46.49 -7.78
C ASN A 9 -40.35 47.25 -7.67
N HIS A 10 -39.50 46.87 -8.62
CA HIS A 10 -39.15 47.65 -9.82
C HIS A 10 -38.23 48.87 -9.70
N GLU A 11 -37.39 48.89 -10.74
CA GLU A 11 -36.80 50.03 -11.45
C GLU A 11 -35.35 50.41 -11.17
N ASP A 12 -34.50 49.81 -12.00
CA ASP A 12 -33.85 50.40 -13.17
C ASP A 12 -32.84 51.57 -13.05
N HIS A 13 -31.86 51.44 -13.95
CA HIS A 13 -31.11 52.48 -14.65
C HIS A 13 -29.79 53.07 -14.09
N ARG A 14 -28.73 52.67 -14.81
CA ARG A 14 -27.82 53.50 -15.63
C ARG A 14 -26.72 54.35 -14.96
N ASP A 15 -25.49 53.88 -15.19
CA ASP A 15 -24.55 54.43 -16.20
C ASP A 15 -23.55 55.57 -15.81
N VAL A 16 -22.39 55.50 -16.49
CA VAL A 16 -21.41 56.56 -16.78
C VAL A 16 -20.25 56.90 -15.80
N SER A 17 -19.07 56.42 -16.21
CA SER A 17 -17.71 57.00 -16.25
C SER A 17 -17.38 58.40 -15.67
N GLU A 18 -16.18 58.57 -15.10
CA GLU A 18 -14.99 59.17 -15.78
C GLU A 18 -13.82 59.50 -14.81
N ARG A 19 -12.60 59.33 -15.35
CA ARG A 19 -11.37 60.15 -15.21
C ARG A 19 -10.80 60.49 -13.81
N GLY A 20 -9.58 60.01 -13.57
CA GLY A 20 -8.39 60.71 -14.08
C GLY A 20 -7.44 61.36 -13.08
N THR A 21 -6.13 61.18 -13.38
CA THR A 21 -4.95 62.00 -13.02
C THR A 21 -4.40 61.86 -11.60
N ALA A 22 -3.12 62.07 -11.32
CA ALA A 22 -1.82 62.08 -12.01
C ALA A 22 -0.82 62.53 -10.92
N GLY A 23 0.44 62.10 -10.97
CA GLY A 23 1.44 62.60 -10.01
C GLY A 23 2.80 61.95 -10.15
N ALA A 24 3.54 62.37 -11.18
CA ALA A 24 4.92 62.03 -11.46
C ALA A 24 5.90 62.75 -10.51
N GLY A 25 7.11 62.19 -10.38
CA GLY A 25 8.23 62.78 -9.64
C GLY A 25 9.57 62.13 -10.04
N ASP A 26 10.28 62.82 -10.92
CA ASP A 26 11.35 62.38 -11.82
C ASP A 26 12.79 62.43 -11.24
N ARG A 27 13.73 61.83 -11.99
CA ARG A 27 15.15 62.24 -12.25
C ARG A 27 16.38 61.81 -11.41
N ARG A 28 17.11 60.85 -12.02
CA ARG A 28 18.46 60.94 -12.67
C ARG A 28 19.77 61.29 -11.91
N SER A 29 20.71 60.33 -12.01
CA SER A 29 22.10 60.39 -12.55
C SER A 29 23.30 60.95 -11.73
N ARG A 30 24.39 60.18 -11.59
CA ARG A 30 25.71 60.31 -12.29
C ARG A 30 26.89 59.54 -11.63
N HIS A 31 27.68 58.88 -12.50
CA HIS A 31 29.11 58.53 -12.57
C HIS A 31 30.17 58.90 -11.48
N THR A 32 30.96 57.86 -11.05
CA THR A 32 32.46 57.66 -10.89
C THR A 32 33.40 58.73 -10.28
N PRO A 33 34.70 58.47 -9.90
CA PRO A 33 35.49 57.24 -9.57
C PRO A 33 36.39 57.37 -8.29
N GLU A 34 37.31 56.40 -8.04
CA GLU A 34 38.37 56.32 -6.99
C GLU A 34 39.30 57.57 -6.85
N PRO A 35 40.14 57.65 -5.78
CA PRO A 35 41.55 57.24 -5.95
C PRO A 35 42.26 56.57 -4.74
N ARG A 36 43.40 55.94 -5.06
CA ARG A 36 44.47 55.39 -4.21
C ARG A 36 45.12 56.41 -3.25
N GLY A 37 45.69 55.91 -2.15
CA GLY A 37 46.70 56.60 -1.34
C GLY A 37 47.56 55.64 -0.51
N ARG A 38 48.86 55.57 -0.84
CA ARG A 38 49.96 54.91 -0.11
C ARG A 38 50.14 55.52 1.29
N LEU A 39 50.82 54.81 2.19
CA LEU A 39 52.04 55.35 2.83
C LEU A 39 52.89 54.22 3.41
N GLU A 40 54.18 54.38 3.17
CA GLU A 40 55.32 53.55 3.52
C GLU A 40 55.66 53.67 5.02
N GLY A 41 56.35 52.67 5.55
CA GLY A 41 56.98 52.68 6.87
C GLY A 41 58.18 51.74 6.85
N ASP A 42 59.29 52.27 6.35
CA ASP A 42 60.61 51.66 6.19
C ASP A 42 61.38 51.69 7.52
N HIS A 43 61.97 50.56 7.96
CA HIS A 43 63.15 50.52 8.83
C HIS A 43 63.89 49.18 8.72
N ARG A 44 64.74 49.09 7.69
CA ARG A 44 66.20 48.89 7.78
C ARG A 44 66.83 48.02 8.91
N LEU A 45 67.55 46.98 8.44
CA LEU A 45 69.02 46.75 8.52
C LEU A 45 69.59 45.60 9.39
N LEU A 46 70.40 44.77 8.68
CA LEU A 46 71.68 44.10 9.04
C LEU A 46 71.59 42.85 9.95
N ASP A 47 72.32 41.74 9.80
CA ASP A 47 73.64 41.41 9.20
C ASP A 47 73.67 39.93 8.73
N ARG A 48 74.19 39.62 7.53
CA ARG A 48 75.53 39.06 7.19
C ARG A 48 76.00 37.75 7.86
N HIS A 49 76.09 36.72 7.00
CA HIS A 49 77.20 35.77 6.75
C HIS A 49 78.01 35.12 7.89
N ARG A 50 78.02 33.78 7.88
CA ARG A 50 79.15 32.80 7.94
C ARG A 50 78.55 31.44 8.31
N GLY A 51 78.96 30.27 7.84
CA GLY A 51 80.08 29.79 7.06
C GLY A 51 79.95 28.25 7.07
N GLN A 52 80.45 27.61 6.03
CA GLN A 52 80.23 26.20 5.67
C GLN A 52 81.37 25.31 6.22
N GLU A 53 81.08 24.01 6.37
CA GLU A 53 81.99 22.83 6.37
C GLU A 53 82.76 22.44 7.66
N ARG A 54 82.56 21.19 8.17
CA ARG A 54 83.34 19.98 7.82
C ARG A 54 82.97 18.73 8.65
N ASP A 55 82.71 17.64 7.92
CA ASP A 55 83.12 16.22 8.05
C ASP A 55 82.95 15.33 9.31
N ARG A 56 82.04 14.33 9.12
CA ARG A 56 82.12 12.86 9.29
C ARG A 56 83.18 12.20 10.22
N ALA A 57 82.72 11.31 11.11
CA ALA A 57 83.00 9.84 11.12
C ALA A 57 82.43 9.10 12.36
N GLY A 58 81.97 7.85 12.20
CA GLY A 58 82.21 6.77 13.19
C GLY A 58 81.08 6.21 14.07
N GLU A 59 80.32 5.24 13.52
CA GLU A 59 79.89 3.94 14.08
C GLU A 59 79.51 3.65 15.57
N ARG A 60 78.36 2.94 15.68
CA ARG A 60 77.98 1.81 16.58
C ARG A 60 77.60 2.06 18.06
N ALA A 61 76.31 1.91 18.35
CA ALA A 61 75.75 0.93 19.31
C ALA A 61 74.20 0.91 19.25
N ARG A 62 73.57 -0.28 19.15
CA ARG A 62 72.10 -0.50 19.33
C ARG A 62 71.77 -0.61 20.84
N PRO A 63 70.50 -0.53 21.32
CA PRO A 63 69.62 -1.72 21.26
C PRO A 63 68.09 -1.47 21.19
N PHE A 64 67.39 -2.60 20.96
CA PHE A 64 66.00 -2.94 21.32
C PHE A 64 64.83 -2.53 20.41
N VAL A 65 64.41 -3.50 19.59
CA VAL A 65 63.18 -3.50 18.79
C VAL A 65 62.02 -4.01 19.65
N ASP A 66 61.03 -3.15 19.90
CA ASP A 66 59.74 -3.56 20.47
C ASP A 66 58.81 -4.08 19.36
N ARG A 67 58.75 -5.41 19.22
CA ARG A 67 57.90 -6.11 18.24
C ARG A 67 56.40 -6.12 18.59
N ARG A 68 55.93 -5.43 19.65
CA ARG A 68 54.51 -5.43 20.04
C ARG A 68 53.66 -4.30 19.46
N ARG A 69 54.24 -3.34 18.71
CA ARG A 69 53.46 -2.24 18.10
C ARG A 69 52.91 -2.50 16.70
N HIS A 70 53.40 -3.51 15.96
CA HIS A 70 52.92 -3.77 14.59
C HIS A 70 51.67 -4.66 14.49
N HIS A 71 51.23 -5.30 15.58
CA HIS A 71 49.96 -6.05 15.57
C HIS A 71 48.72 -5.25 16.00
N ARG A 72 48.90 -4.09 16.63
CA ARG A 72 47.79 -3.27 17.12
C ARG A 72 47.31 -2.22 16.11
N THR A 73 48.20 -1.68 15.27
CA THR A 73 47.86 -0.75 14.20
C THR A 73 47.14 -1.41 13.02
N ASP A 74 47.42 -2.69 12.78
CA ASP A 74 46.81 -3.47 11.69
C ASP A 74 45.36 -3.87 12.00
N GLN A 75 45.01 -4.04 13.29
CA GLN A 75 43.63 -4.28 13.72
C GLN A 75 42.76 -3.02 13.67
N THR A 76 43.29 -1.84 13.99
CA THR A 76 42.56 -0.56 13.87
C THR A 76 42.31 -0.15 12.42
N HIS A 77 43.27 -0.36 11.50
CA HIS A 77 43.05 -0.13 10.07
C HIS A 77 42.07 -1.14 9.45
N ARG A 78 42.07 -2.41 9.89
CA ARG A 78 41.07 -3.40 9.46
C ARG A 78 39.66 -3.09 9.99
N HIS A 79 39.53 -2.53 11.20
CA HIS A 79 38.22 -2.12 11.72
C HIS A 79 37.68 -0.85 11.03
N GLN A 80 38.50 0.18 10.79
CA GLN A 80 38.08 1.36 10.02
C GLN A 80 37.78 1.01 8.55
N GLY A 81 38.57 0.14 7.92
CA GLY A 81 38.33 -0.34 6.55
C GLY A 81 37.06 -1.19 6.41
N ARG A 82 36.74 -2.05 7.39
CA ARG A 82 35.47 -2.81 7.41
C ARG A 82 34.24 -1.93 7.63
N THR A 83 34.35 -0.96 8.54
CA THR A 83 33.26 -0.01 8.83
C THR A 83 33.00 0.89 7.61
N GLY A 84 34.07 1.39 6.96
CA GLY A 84 33.99 2.13 5.70
C GLY A 84 33.44 1.31 4.54
N ALA A 85 33.84 0.04 4.39
CA ALA A 85 33.32 -0.85 3.34
C ALA A 85 31.83 -1.18 3.53
N MET A 86 31.40 -1.45 4.77
CA MET A 86 30.00 -1.72 5.09
C MET A 86 29.13 -0.47 4.91
N GLN A 87 29.65 0.71 5.27
CA GLN A 87 28.98 1.98 5.06
C GLN A 87 28.93 2.38 3.57
N THR A 88 29.96 2.04 2.80
CA THR A 88 29.99 2.21 1.33
C THR A 88 29.01 1.26 0.64
N LEU A 89 28.91 0.00 1.08
CA LEU A 89 27.90 -0.96 0.61
C LEU A 89 26.49 -0.51 0.96
N PHE A 90 26.29 -0.03 2.20
CA PHE A 90 25.01 0.51 2.64
C PHE A 90 24.62 1.73 1.80
N ASN A 91 25.52 2.68 1.55
CA ASN A 91 25.24 3.84 0.70
C ASN A 91 25.04 3.44 -0.77
N ARG A 92 25.71 2.41 -1.27
CA ARG A 92 25.49 1.89 -2.63
C ARG A 92 24.11 1.23 -2.77
N PHE A 93 23.64 0.55 -1.72
CA PHE A 93 22.37 -0.17 -1.73
C PHE A 93 21.20 0.59 -1.10
N PHE A 94 21.38 1.69 -0.38
CA PHE A 94 20.28 2.47 0.21
C PHE A 94 20.37 3.96 -0.15
N GLY A 95 21.52 4.43 -0.61
CA GLY A 95 21.71 5.81 -1.04
C GLY A 95 20.88 6.14 -2.28
N VAL A 96 20.25 7.31 -2.24
CA VAL A 96 19.44 7.88 -3.33
C VAL A 96 20.30 8.12 -4.57
N GLU A 97 21.53 8.58 -4.39
CA GLU A 97 22.49 8.85 -5.48
C GLU A 97 22.85 7.60 -6.29
N ALA A 98 22.82 6.42 -5.66
CA ALA A 98 23.06 5.16 -6.36
C ALA A 98 21.80 4.63 -7.08
N MET A 99 20.60 5.14 -6.74
CA MET A 99 19.35 4.77 -7.39
C MET A 99 19.07 5.56 -8.66
N LEU A 100 19.62 6.77 -8.75
CA LEU A 100 19.45 7.74 -9.82
C LEU A 100 20.75 7.85 -10.63
N PRO A 101 20.80 7.32 -11.86
CA PRO A 101 21.87 7.63 -12.79
C PRO A 101 21.98 9.15 -12.97
N LYS A 102 23.19 9.72 -12.86
CA LYS A 102 23.40 11.19 -12.89
C LYS A 102 22.88 11.85 -14.18
N ASP A 103 22.83 11.08 -15.27
CA ASP A 103 22.29 11.44 -16.58
C ASP A 103 20.75 11.63 -16.61
N ARG A 104 20.02 11.18 -15.58
CA ARG A 104 18.55 11.23 -15.53
C ARG A 104 17.98 12.19 -14.49
N VAL A 105 18.83 12.92 -13.77
CA VAL A 105 18.39 13.85 -12.72
C VAL A 105 17.90 15.15 -13.36
N ALA A 106 16.62 15.46 -13.17
CA ALA A 106 15.99 16.63 -13.79
C ALA A 106 16.00 17.89 -12.90
N GLY A 107 16.47 17.78 -11.65
CA GLY A 107 16.52 18.89 -10.69
C GLY A 107 16.96 18.45 -9.30
N GLU A 108 16.65 19.25 -8.27
CA GLU A 108 17.03 18.95 -6.88
C GLU A 108 16.51 17.59 -6.41
N VAL A 109 17.37 16.83 -5.74
CA VAL A 109 17.09 15.50 -5.22
C VAL A 109 17.13 15.56 -3.69
N PRO A 110 16.10 15.08 -2.98
CA PRO A 110 16.09 15.09 -1.52
C PRO A 110 17.18 14.19 -0.95
N GLY A 111 17.69 14.53 0.24
CA GLY A 111 18.68 13.71 0.93
C GLY A 111 18.11 12.31 1.25
N THR A 112 18.97 11.29 1.33
CA THR A 112 18.54 9.90 1.56
C THR A 112 17.62 9.76 2.77
N LYS A 113 17.95 10.39 3.91
CA LYS A 113 17.13 10.34 5.12
C LYS A 113 15.74 10.95 4.92
N GLU A 114 15.66 12.07 4.19
CA GLU A 114 14.39 12.75 3.89
C GLU A 114 13.52 11.92 2.94
N ALA A 115 14.12 11.34 1.90
CA ALA A 115 13.39 10.51 0.94
C ALA A 115 12.78 9.26 1.61
N TYR A 116 13.53 8.60 2.50
CA TYR A 116 12.99 7.48 3.29
C TYR A 116 11.91 7.95 4.27
N ARG A 117 12.09 9.10 4.93
CA ARG A 117 11.07 9.67 5.83
C ARG A 117 9.75 9.94 5.10
N ASN A 118 9.81 10.58 3.92
CA ASN A 118 8.64 10.88 3.10
C ASN A 118 7.86 9.61 2.72
N LEU A 119 8.58 8.51 2.44
CA LEU A 119 7.97 7.21 2.21
C LEU A 119 7.36 6.63 3.48
N THR A 120 8.11 6.59 4.59
CA THR A 120 7.65 5.96 5.84
C THR A 120 6.49 6.69 6.49
N ASP A 121 6.40 8.01 6.33
CA ASP A 121 5.28 8.83 6.81
C ASP A 121 3.95 8.40 6.17
N ILE A 122 4.01 7.81 4.96
CA ILE A 122 2.85 7.27 4.24
C ILE A 122 2.72 5.75 4.48
N ALA A 123 3.84 5.01 4.43
CA ALA A 123 3.88 3.55 4.49
C ALA A 123 3.55 3.01 5.88
N ILE A 124 4.11 3.58 6.96
CA ILE A 124 3.91 3.06 8.32
C ILE A 124 2.43 3.11 8.71
N PRO A 125 1.70 4.25 8.57
CA PRO A 125 0.27 4.26 8.89
C PRO A 125 -0.53 3.28 8.03
N SER A 126 -0.16 3.09 6.76
CA SER A 126 -0.85 2.14 5.87
C SER A 126 -0.61 0.69 6.28
N VAL A 127 0.62 0.32 6.65
CA VAL A 127 0.94 -1.01 7.17
C VAL A 127 0.22 -1.26 8.49
N MET A 128 0.23 -0.28 9.41
CA MET A 128 -0.50 -0.36 10.67
C MET A 128 -2.00 -0.53 10.45
N GLU A 129 -2.60 0.23 9.54
CA GLU A 129 -4.00 0.09 9.14
C GLU A 129 -4.31 -1.35 8.71
N MET A 130 -3.52 -1.91 7.79
CA MET A 130 -3.75 -3.27 7.27
C MET A 130 -3.57 -4.36 8.34
N VAL A 131 -2.53 -4.25 9.18
CA VAL A 131 -2.27 -5.21 10.26
C VAL A 131 -3.39 -5.14 11.31
N MET A 132 -3.80 -3.93 11.71
CA MET A 132 -4.88 -3.76 12.68
C MET A 132 -6.21 -4.27 12.12
N MET A 133 -6.53 -4.02 10.85
CA MET A 133 -7.72 -4.59 10.21
C MET A 133 -7.69 -6.13 10.22
N SER A 134 -6.52 -6.74 10.01
CA SER A 134 -6.36 -8.18 10.11
C SER A 134 -6.58 -8.71 11.54
N LEU A 135 -6.02 -8.02 12.55
CA LEU A 135 -6.20 -8.40 13.96
C LEU A 135 -7.65 -8.23 14.42
N ILE A 136 -8.30 -7.15 14.03
CA ILE A 136 -9.71 -6.90 14.37
C ILE A 136 -10.61 -7.94 13.68
N GLY A 137 -10.35 -8.28 12.41
CA GLY A 137 -11.08 -9.36 11.73
C GLY A 137 -10.94 -10.73 12.42
N MET A 138 -9.78 -11.00 13.04
CA MET A 138 -9.59 -12.19 13.86
C MET A 138 -10.45 -12.15 15.12
N ILE A 139 -10.50 -11.01 15.81
CA ILE A 139 -11.36 -10.82 16.99
C ILE A 139 -12.84 -11.00 16.63
N ASP A 140 -13.29 -10.43 15.51
CA ASP A 140 -14.68 -10.58 15.03
C ASP A 140 -15.03 -12.05 14.79
N THR A 141 -14.12 -12.80 14.16
CA THR A 141 -14.31 -14.25 13.93
C THR A 141 -14.40 -15.03 15.24
N ILE A 142 -13.54 -14.70 16.22
CA ILE A 142 -13.57 -15.30 17.56
C ILE A 142 -14.89 -14.99 18.25
N MET A 143 -15.39 -13.75 18.19
CA MET A 143 -16.66 -13.38 18.81
C MET A 143 -17.84 -14.12 18.19
N VAL A 144 -17.89 -14.24 16.85
CA VAL A 144 -18.93 -15.04 16.17
C VAL A 144 -18.86 -16.51 16.57
N SER A 145 -17.67 -17.04 16.82
CA SER A 145 -17.50 -18.45 17.25
C SER A 145 -18.20 -18.80 18.56
N THR A 146 -18.45 -17.81 19.42
CA THR A 146 -19.16 -17.99 20.70
C THR A 146 -20.65 -18.31 20.54
N ILE A 147 -21.23 -18.08 19.35
CA ILE A 147 -22.65 -18.31 19.07
C ILE A 147 -22.94 -19.80 18.82
N GLY A 148 -22.00 -20.52 18.21
CA GLY A 148 -22.15 -21.92 17.82
C GLY A 148 -21.64 -22.19 16.40
N THR A 149 -21.50 -23.47 16.05
CA THR A 149 -20.95 -23.91 14.75
C THR A 149 -21.78 -23.45 13.55
N ASP A 150 -23.11 -23.46 13.68
CA ASP A 150 -24.02 -23.05 12.60
C ASP A 150 -23.86 -21.56 12.28
N ALA A 151 -23.62 -20.73 13.29
CA ALA A 151 -23.38 -19.31 13.14
C ALA A 151 -22.04 -19.02 12.44
N ILE A 152 -20.99 -19.79 12.76
CA ILE A 152 -19.69 -19.69 12.07
C ILE A 152 -19.86 -20.05 10.60
N ALA A 153 -20.57 -21.14 10.30
CA ALA A 153 -20.85 -21.57 8.94
C ALA A 153 -21.65 -20.50 8.17
N ALA A 154 -22.71 -19.96 8.77
CA ALA A 154 -23.53 -18.91 8.17
C ALA A 154 -22.73 -17.65 7.82
N VAL A 155 -21.93 -17.14 8.76
CA VAL A 155 -21.09 -15.95 8.54
C VAL A 155 -19.98 -16.22 7.51
N GLY A 156 -19.38 -17.41 7.55
CA GLY A 156 -18.34 -17.82 6.60
C GLY A 156 -18.83 -17.89 5.16
N LEU A 157 -20.04 -18.43 4.95
CA LEU A 157 -20.68 -18.56 3.63
C LEU A 157 -20.92 -17.19 2.97
N VAL A 158 -21.22 -16.15 3.76
CA VAL A 158 -21.40 -14.77 3.28
C VAL A 158 -20.10 -14.14 2.78
N GLY A 159 -18.95 -14.60 3.29
CA GLY A 159 -17.64 -14.01 3.01
C GLY A 159 -17.27 -13.95 1.52
N GLN A 160 -17.47 -15.06 0.78
CA GLN A 160 -17.09 -15.15 -0.63
C GLN A 160 -17.97 -14.26 -1.54
N PRO A 161 -19.32 -14.34 -1.47
CA PRO A 161 -20.18 -13.42 -2.21
C PRO A 161 -19.89 -11.96 -1.94
N ARG A 162 -19.69 -11.59 -0.66
CA ARG A 162 -19.33 -10.22 -0.27
C ARG A 162 -18.01 -9.78 -0.91
N MET A 163 -16.99 -10.63 -0.88
CA MET A 163 -15.68 -10.31 -1.47
C MET A 163 -15.76 -10.09 -2.99
N LEU A 164 -16.60 -10.87 -3.70
CA LEU A 164 -16.84 -10.68 -5.13
C LEU A 164 -17.45 -9.30 -5.42
N MET A 165 -18.42 -8.86 -4.64
CA MET A 165 -19.00 -7.52 -4.77
C MET A 165 -17.98 -6.41 -4.49
N LEU A 166 -17.14 -6.60 -3.47
CA LEU A 166 -16.10 -5.62 -3.11
C LEU A 166 -14.99 -5.49 -4.16
N CYS A 167 -14.81 -6.49 -5.05
CA CYS A 167 -13.79 -6.42 -6.11
C CYS A 167 -13.98 -5.22 -7.04
N VAL A 168 -15.23 -4.84 -7.34
CA VAL A 168 -15.54 -3.66 -8.17
C VAL A 168 -15.03 -2.39 -7.49
N PHE A 169 -15.24 -2.25 -6.18
CA PHE A 169 -14.77 -1.09 -5.42
C PHE A 169 -13.25 -1.09 -5.26
N PHE A 170 -12.59 -2.23 -5.06
CA PHE A 170 -11.12 -2.29 -5.05
C PHE A 170 -10.50 -1.87 -6.38
N ALA A 171 -11.10 -2.31 -7.49
CA ALA A 171 -10.68 -1.93 -8.82
C ALA A 171 -10.84 -0.41 -9.04
N MET A 172 -11.99 0.14 -8.68
CA MET A 172 -12.26 1.58 -8.77
C MET A 172 -11.32 2.41 -7.90
N ASN A 173 -11.12 2.01 -6.63
CA ASN A 173 -10.26 2.69 -5.67
C ASN A 173 -8.80 2.78 -6.13
N THR A 174 -8.33 1.77 -6.87
CA THR A 174 -7.01 1.81 -7.49
C THR A 174 -6.89 2.98 -8.49
N GLY A 175 -7.93 3.19 -9.30
CA GLY A 175 -8.02 4.33 -10.23
C GLY A 175 -8.09 5.67 -9.51
N VAL A 176 -8.96 5.79 -8.51
CA VAL A 176 -9.09 7.02 -7.70
C VAL A 176 -7.75 7.40 -7.06
N THR A 177 -7.08 6.44 -6.44
CA THR A 177 -5.77 6.67 -5.79
C THR A 177 -4.74 7.20 -6.78
N ALA A 178 -4.62 6.58 -7.96
CA ALA A 178 -3.63 6.99 -8.98
C ALA A 178 -3.92 8.39 -9.56
N ILE A 179 -5.18 8.69 -9.89
CA ILE A 179 -5.56 9.98 -10.48
C ILE A 179 -5.41 11.10 -9.45
N VAL A 180 -5.91 10.90 -8.22
CA VAL A 180 -5.80 11.89 -7.15
C VAL A 180 -4.33 12.14 -6.79
N ALA A 181 -3.50 11.10 -6.73
CA ALA A 181 -2.06 11.25 -6.54
C ALA A 181 -1.43 12.10 -7.65
N ARG A 182 -1.80 11.87 -8.92
CA ARG A 182 -1.32 12.66 -10.05
C ARG A 182 -1.75 14.12 -9.93
N ARG A 183 -3.02 14.40 -9.64
CA ARG A 183 -3.54 15.78 -9.47
C ARG A 183 -2.90 16.50 -8.28
N LYS A 184 -2.64 15.80 -7.17
CA LYS A 184 -1.84 16.33 -6.07
C LYS A 184 -0.43 16.71 -6.51
N GLY A 185 0.23 15.85 -7.27
CA GLY A 185 1.53 16.14 -7.86
C GLY A 185 1.55 17.41 -8.71
N GLN A 186 0.48 17.65 -9.47
CA GLN A 186 0.32 18.83 -10.31
C GLN A 186 -0.06 20.11 -9.52
N GLY A 187 -0.31 20.02 -8.22
CA GLY A 187 -0.85 21.13 -7.42
C GLY A 187 -2.30 21.50 -7.78
N ARG A 188 -3.00 20.66 -8.55
CA ARG A 188 -4.36 20.94 -9.04
C ARG A 188 -5.40 20.41 -8.06
N GLN A 189 -5.59 21.16 -6.98
CA GLN A 189 -6.51 20.80 -5.90
C GLN A 189 -7.96 20.69 -6.39
N ALA A 190 -8.42 21.64 -7.21
CA ALA A 190 -9.77 21.64 -7.77
C ALA A 190 -10.03 20.38 -8.62
N ASP A 191 -9.10 19.99 -9.50
CA ASP A 191 -9.22 18.77 -10.31
C ASP A 191 -9.27 17.50 -9.44
N ALA A 192 -8.52 17.46 -8.34
CA ALA A 192 -8.55 16.34 -7.40
C ALA A 192 -9.92 16.25 -6.70
N ASN A 193 -10.49 17.38 -6.28
CA ASN A 193 -11.82 17.44 -5.69
C ASN A 193 -12.90 17.03 -6.71
N THR A 194 -12.80 17.47 -7.97
CA THR A 194 -13.70 17.06 -9.07
C THR A 194 -13.62 15.56 -9.33
N THR A 195 -12.40 15.00 -9.32
CA THR A 195 -12.18 13.55 -9.44
C THR A 195 -12.86 12.81 -8.29
N LEU A 196 -12.67 13.26 -7.05
CA LEU A 196 -13.31 12.66 -5.87
C LEU A 196 -14.84 12.72 -5.96
N LYS A 197 -15.44 13.85 -6.33
CA LYS A 197 -16.91 13.98 -6.49
C LYS A 197 -17.46 12.99 -7.52
N ASN A 198 -16.85 12.92 -8.70
CA ASN A 198 -17.26 11.99 -9.75
C ASN A 198 -17.08 10.53 -9.30
N SER A 199 -15.99 10.25 -8.57
CA SER A 199 -15.77 8.93 -7.98
C SER A 199 -16.84 8.57 -6.97
N LEU A 200 -17.26 9.49 -6.10
CA LEU A 200 -18.34 9.28 -5.14
C LEU A 200 -19.69 9.05 -5.83
N MET A 201 -20.02 9.82 -6.88
CA MET A 201 -21.25 9.63 -7.66
C MET A 201 -21.32 8.25 -8.31
N ILE A 202 -20.23 7.82 -8.96
CA ILE A 202 -20.16 6.49 -9.58
C ILE A 202 -20.18 5.40 -8.53
N THR A 203 -19.43 5.57 -7.43
CA THR A 203 -19.41 4.60 -6.32
C THR A 203 -20.80 4.43 -5.73
N LEU A 204 -21.53 5.52 -5.50
CA LEU A 204 -22.90 5.49 -5.01
C LEU A 204 -23.80 4.72 -5.98
N GLY A 205 -23.80 5.08 -7.28
CA GLY A 205 -24.61 4.40 -8.29
C GLY A 205 -24.33 2.89 -8.37
N ILE A 206 -23.05 2.50 -8.43
CA ILE A 206 -22.65 1.09 -8.45
C ILE A 206 -23.03 0.38 -7.14
N SER A 207 -22.84 1.02 -5.99
CA SER A 207 -23.18 0.44 -4.69
C SER A 207 -24.67 0.23 -4.47
N LEU A 208 -25.52 1.15 -4.95
CA LEU A 208 -26.96 1.00 -4.92
C LEU A 208 -27.42 -0.12 -5.86
N LEU A 209 -26.82 -0.22 -7.05
CA LEU A 209 -27.08 -1.33 -7.98
C LEU A 209 -26.67 -2.67 -7.35
N MET A 210 -25.48 -2.76 -6.77
CA MET A 210 -25.00 -3.98 -6.11
C MET A 210 -25.84 -4.34 -4.88
N MET A 211 -26.28 -3.34 -4.09
CA MET A 211 -27.22 -3.53 -2.99
C MET A 211 -28.56 -4.10 -3.50
N ALA A 212 -29.14 -3.51 -4.55
CA ALA A 212 -30.41 -3.99 -5.11
C ALA A 212 -30.30 -5.43 -5.64
N LEU A 213 -29.25 -5.72 -6.41
CA LEU A 213 -28.98 -7.08 -6.92
C LEU A 213 -28.70 -8.06 -5.77
N GLY A 214 -27.93 -7.65 -4.76
CA GLY A 214 -27.63 -8.47 -3.59
C GLY A 214 -28.88 -8.82 -2.79
N LEU A 215 -29.76 -7.85 -2.54
CA LEU A 215 -31.02 -8.10 -1.85
C LEU A 215 -31.97 -8.98 -2.67
N MET A 216 -32.05 -8.76 -3.98
CA MET A 216 -32.92 -9.54 -4.88
C MET A 216 -32.48 -11.00 -5.01
N PHE A 217 -31.18 -11.27 -5.02
CA PHE A 217 -30.63 -12.61 -5.20
C PHE A 217 -30.03 -13.22 -3.92
N SER A 218 -30.27 -12.63 -2.74
CA SER A 218 -29.62 -13.03 -1.48
C SER A 218 -29.71 -14.53 -1.22
N ILE A 219 -30.92 -15.10 -1.20
CA ILE A 219 -31.14 -16.53 -0.95
C ILE A 219 -30.47 -17.43 -1.99
N ASN A 220 -30.51 -17.03 -3.28
CA ASN A 220 -29.91 -17.79 -4.37
C ASN A 220 -28.38 -17.76 -4.27
N LEU A 221 -27.82 -16.63 -3.85
CA LEU A 221 -26.40 -16.45 -3.66
C LEU A 221 -25.89 -17.23 -2.44
N MET A 222 -26.67 -17.31 -1.37
CA MET A 222 -26.34 -18.13 -0.19
C MET A 222 -26.41 -19.63 -0.51
N ARG A 223 -27.44 -20.07 -1.23
CA ARG A 223 -27.52 -21.46 -1.73
C ARG A 223 -26.36 -21.80 -2.66
N PHE A 224 -26.01 -20.89 -3.57
CA PHE A 224 -24.86 -21.04 -4.45
C PHE A 224 -23.53 -21.10 -3.69
N ALA A 225 -23.42 -20.36 -2.58
CA ALA A 225 -22.26 -20.42 -1.69
C ALA A 225 -22.17 -21.74 -0.90
N GLY A 226 -23.22 -22.58 -0.91
CA GLY A 226 -23.25 -23.88 -0.24
C GLY A 226 -24.07 -23.92 1.05
N ALA A 227 -24.94 -22.92 1.29
CA ALA A 227 -25.83 -22.95 2.44
C ALA A 227 -26.95 -24.00 2.26
N GLU A 228 -26.93 -25.02 3.12
CA GLU A 228 -27.98 -26.04 3.17
C GLU A 228 -29.30 -25.47 3.71
N PRO A 229 -30.47 -25.96 3.23
CA PRO A 229 -31.77 -25.53 3.76
C PRO A 229 -31.87 -25.74 5.28
N GLY A 230 -32.33 -24.71 5.99
CA GLY A 230 -32.46 -24.74 7.46
C GLY A 230 -31.92 -23.46 8.09
N ARG A 231 -31.58 -23.56 9.38
CA ARG A 231 -31.14 -22.41 10.19
C ARG A 231 -29.92 -21.68 9.63
N THR A 232 -28.93 -22.41 9.10
CA THR A 232 -27.72 -21.83 8.51
C THR A 232 -28.01 -20.95 7.31
N LEU A 233 -28.97 -21.34 6.45
CA LEU A 233 -29.38 -20.54 5.30
C LEU A 233 -30.14 -19.27 5.73
N GLU A 234 -31.01 -19.36 6.73
CA GLU A 234 -31.75 -18.21 7.27
C GLU A 234 -30.82 -17.20 7.95
N ASP A 235 -29.86 -17.70 8.74
CA ASP A 235 -28.85 -16.87 9.40
C ASP A 235 -27.92 -16.21 8.38
N ALA A 236 -27.48 -16.96 7.35
CA ALA A 236 -26.64 -16.43 6.28
C ALA A 236 -27.37 -15.37 5.43
N ASP A 237 -28.64 -15.61 5.08
CA ASP A 237 -29.47 -14.64 4.35
C ASP A 237 -29.67 -13.36 5.16
N THR A 238 -30.05 -13.49 6.44
CA THR A 238 -30.24 -12.35 7.35
C THR A 238 -28.96 -11.54 7.48
N TYR A 239 -27.83 -12.21 7.73
CA TYR A 239 -26.52 -11.58 7.82
C TYR A 239 -26.15 -10.86 6.52
N PHE A 240 -26.32 -11.52 5.38
CA PHE A 240 -26.01 -10.96 4.06
C PHE A 240 -26.83 -9.71 3.76
N ARG A 241 -28.15 -9.75 3.97
CA ARG A 241 -29.06 -8.63 3.67
C ARG A 241 -28.71 -7.39 4.49
N ILE A 242 -28.39 -7.55 5.78
CA ILE A 242 -27.96 -6.44 6.64
C ILE A 242 -26.68 -5.80 6.09
N LEU A 243 -25.69 -6.61 5.68
CA LEU A 243 -24.48 -6.09 5.06
C LEU A 243 -24.74 -5.40 3.71
N MET A 244 -25.73 -5.85 2.94
CA MET A 244 -26.10 -5.21 1.68
C MET A 244 -26.66 -3.80 1.91
N TYR A 245 -27.49 -3.59 2.94
CA TYR A 245 -27.96 -2.24 3.29
C TYR A 245 -26.81 -1.31 3.71
N ALA A 246 -25.76 -1.85 4.35
CA ALA A 246 -24.57 -1.10 4.74
C ALA A 246 -23.54 -0.89 3.60
N LEU A 247 -23.69 -1.61 2.48
CA LEU A 247 -22.74 -1.61 1.36
C LEU A 247 -22.49 -0.21 0.78
N PRO A 248 -23.50 0.66 0.56
CA PRO A 248 -23.25 2.01 0.06
C PRO A 248 -22.37 2.85 1.01
N CYS A 249 -22.60 2.77 2.32
CA CYS A 249 -21.78 3.46 3.32
C CYS A 249 -20.33 2.98 3.27
N ASN A 250 -20.13 1.66 3.21
CA ASN A 250 -18.80 1.05 3.12
C ASN A 250 -18.08 1.45 1.83
N ALA A 251 -18.75 1.35 0.68
CA ALA A 251 -18.19 1.69 -0.62
C ALA A 251 -17.76 3.16 -0.70
N LEU A 252 -18.59 4.09 -0.20
CA LEU A 252 -18.27 5.51 -0.16
C LEU A 252 -17.08 5.80 0.78
N SER A 253 -17.05 5.21 1.97
CA SER A 253 -15.92 5.34 2.89
C SER A 253 -14.61 4.84 2.26
N MET A 254 -14.64 3.69 1.57
CA MET A 254 -13.48 3.15 0.87
C MET A 254 -12.99 4.08 -0.26
N CYS A 255 -13.92 4.71 -1.00
CA CYS A 255 -13.60 5.67 -2.06
C CYS A 255 -12.91 6.93 -1.51
N ILE A 256 -13.40 7.46 -0.39
CA ILE A 256 -12.75 8.60 0.29
C ILE A 256 -11.37 8.20 0.78
N CYS A 257 -11.25 7.05 1.45
CA CYS A 257 -9.95 6.56 1.91
C CYS A 257 -8.97 6.36 0.75
N ALA A 258 -9.43 5.89 -0.41
CA ALA A 258 -8.59 5.76 -1.61
C ALA A 258 -8.05 7.12 -2.08
N ALA A 259 -8.90 8.15 -2.12
CA ALA A 259 -8.46 9.51 -2.46
C ALA A 259 -7.49 10.08 -1.42
N GLN A 260 -7.74 9.86 -0.13
CA GLN A 260 -6.87 10.28 0.97
C GLN A 260 -5.49 9.60 0.91
N ARG A 261 -5.42 8.32 0.56
CA ARG A 261 -4.16 7.62 0.25
C ARG A 261 -3.46 8.20 -0.98
N GLY A 262 -4.23 8.55 -2.02
CA GLY A 262 -3.70 9.21 -3.21
C GLY A 262 -3.00 10.53 -2.88
N VAL A 263 -3.56 11.32 -1.96
CA VAL A 263 -2.89 12.52 -1.44
C VAL A 263 -1.82 12.22 -0.40
N GLY A 264 -1.62 10.98 0.04
CA GLY A 264 -0.63 10.61 1.06
C GLY A 264 -1.07 10.89 2.50
N ASN A 265 -2.35 11.17 2.75
CA ASN A 265 -2.91 11.29 4.09
C ASN A 265 -3.38 9.92 4.61
N THR A 266 -2.43 8.98 4.78
CA THR A 266 -2.71 7.61 5.23
C THR A 266 -2.99 7.51 6.72
N LYS A 267 -2.57 8.51 7.52
CA LYS A 267 -2.93 8.58 8.94
C LYS A 267 -4.44 8.71 9.13
N LEU A 268 -5.08 9.56 8.32
CA LEU A 268 -6.52 9.71 8.35
C LEU A 268 -7.23 8.39 7.99
N THR A 269 -6.78 7.67 6.96
CA THR A 269 -7.40 6.39 6.58
C THR A 269 -7.23 5.34 7.67
N MET A 270 -6.05 5.30 8.31
CA MET A 270 -5.79 4.46 9.46
C MET A 270 -6.75 4.77 10.61
N TYR A 271 -6.95 6.04 10.98
CA TYR A 271 -7.88 6.42 12.04
C TYR A 271 -9.33 6.05 11.71
N VAL A 272 -9.79 6.32 10.48
CA VAL A 272 -11.14 5.97 10.04
C VAL A 272 -11.37 4.46 10.17
N ASN A 273 -10.44 3.65 9.64
CA ASN A 273 -10.57 2.21 9.57
C ASN A 273 -10.40 1.54 10.94
N ILE A 274 -9.42 1.95 11.76
CA ILE A 274 -9.25 1.39 13.10
C ILE A 274 -10.45 1.76 13.98
N THR A 275 -10.88 3.02 13.98
CA THR A 275 -12.00 3.45 14.84
C THR A 275 -13.30 2.75 14.45
N SER A 276 -13.63 2.68 13.16
CA SER A 276 -14.83 1.97 12.70
C SER A 276 -14.84 0.49 13.06
N ASN A 277 -13.69 -0.18 12.96
CA ASN A 277 -13.56 -1.59 13.31
C ASN A 277 -13.56 -1.82 14.83
N LEU A 278 -13.00 -0.91 15.63
CA LEU A 278 -13.11 -0.98 17.09
C LEU A 278 -14.57 -0.78 17.56
N VAL A 279 -15.31 0.12 16.92
CA VAL A 279 -16.74 0.28 17.17
C VAL A 279 -17.49 -1.00 16.77
N ASN A 280 -17.15 -1.63 15.63
CA ASN A 280 -17.70 -2.93 15.25
C ASN A 280 -17.48 -3.97 16.37
N VAL A 281 -16.25 -4.16 16.83
CA VAL A 281 -15.91 -5.10 17.91
C VAL A 281 -16.70 -4.83 19.20
N LEU A 282 -16.84 -3.56 19.57
CA LEU A 282 -17.62 -3.16 20.74
C LEU A 282 -19.10 -3.56 20.58
N PHE A 283 -19.71 -3.26 19.43
CA PHE A 283 -21.10 -3.64 19.18
C PHE A 283 -21.28 -5.15 18.98
N ASN A 284 -20.28 -5.85 18.47
CA ASN A 284 -20.26 -7.32 18.43
C ASN A 284 -20.40 -7.87 19.85
N TRP A 285 -19.56 -7.42 20.78
CA TRP A 285 -19.63 -7.84 22.18
C TRP A 285 -21.01 -7.55 22.81
N LEU A 286 -21.60 -6.38 22.54
CA LEU A 286 -22.90 -5.97 23.07
C LEU A 286 -24.08 -6.77 22.46
N LEU A 287 -24.16 -6.87 21.13
CA LEU A 287 -25.34 -7.39 20.42
C LEU A 287 -25.31 -8.92 20.22
N ILE A 288 -24.12 -9.53 20.14
CA ILE A 288 -24.02 -10.99 19.98
C ILE A 288 -24.47 -11.68 21.26
N ASN A 289 -23.95 -11.23 22.40
CA ASN A 289 -24.18 -11.85 23.71
C ASN A 289 -25.35 -11.24 24.47
N GLY A 290 -25.84 -10.06 24.08
CA GLY A 290 -26.91 -9.34 24.76
C GLY A 290 -26.45 -8.80 26.12
N VAL A 291 -25.40 -7.99 26.12
CA VAL A 291 -24.82 -7.43 27.35
C VAL A 291 -25.47 -6.08 27.69
N GLY A 292 -25.91 -5.92 28.94
CA GLY A 292 -26.53 -4.68 29.42
C GLY A 292 -27.96 -4.53 28.91
N PRO A 293 -28.37 -3.36 28.36
CA PRO A 293 -29.73 -3.14 27.87
C PRO A 293 -29.99 -3.76 26.48
N PHE A 294 -28.99 -4.37 25.86
CA PHE A 294 -29.08 -4.86 24.49
C PHE A 294 -29.61 -6.30 24.43
N PRO A 295 -30.53 -6.62 23.49
CA PRO A 295 -31.01 -7.97 23.29
C PRO A 295 -29.92 -8.87 22.71
N ARG A 296 -29.98 -10.17 23.02
CA ARG A 296 -29.09 -11.19 22.44
C ARG A 296 -29.56 -11.52 21.02
N LEU A 297 -28.88 -10.97 20.00
CA LEU A 297 -29.25 -11.09 18.59
C LEU A 297 -28.40 -12.12 17.82
N GLY A 298 -27.38 -12.72 18.44
CA GLY A 298 -26.54 -13.74 17.79
C GLY A 298 -25.96 -13.29 16.45
N VAL A 299 -26.20 -14.06 15.38
CA VAL A 299 -25.69 -13.78 14.02
C VAL A 299 -26.21 -12.45 13.48
N GLN A 300 -27.49 -12.13 13.72
CA GLN A 300 -28.05 -10.84 13.33
C GLN A 300 -27.34 -9.69 14.05
N GLY A 301 -27.00 -9.87 15.33
CA GLY A 301 -26.23 -8.91 16.11
C GLY A 301 -24.85 -8.64 15.51
N ALA A 302 -24.16 -9.69 15.06
CA ALA A 302 -22.86 -9.57 14.38
C ALA A 302 -22.96 -8.78 13.06
N ALA A 303 -24.04 -9.00 12.29
CA ALA A 303 -24.28 -8.26 11.05
C ALA A 303 -24.55 -6.76 11.32
N ILE A 304 -25.37 -6.46 12.33
CA ILE A 304 -25.71 -5.08 12.71
C ILE A 304 -24.48 -4.34 13.23
N ALA A 305 -23.67 -4.98 14.09
CA ALA A 305 -22.42 -4.41 14.57
C ALA A 305 -21.48 -4.04 13.42
N THR A 306 -21.36 -4.93 12.43
CA THR A 306 -20.58 -4.67 11.21
C THR A 306 -21.14 -3.49 10.42
N ALA A 307 -22.47 -3.42 10.26
CA ALA A 307 -23.13 -2.31 9.59
C ALA A 307 -22.93 -0.96 10.32
N ILE A 308 -22.97 -0.95 11.66
CA ILE A 308 -22.67 0.23 12.49
C ILE A 308 -21.22 0.66 12.28
N GLY A 309 -20.27 -0.27 12.30
CA GLY A 309 -18.87 0.02 12.00
C GLY A 309 -18.70 0.67 10.63
N MET A 310 -19.33 0.13 9.60
CA MET A 310 -19.34 0.72 8.24
C MET A 310 -19.96 2.13 8.23
N GLY A 311 -21.05 2.35 8.97
CA GLY A 311 -21.69 3.65 9.13
C GLY A 311 -20.77 4.67 9.81
N VAL A 312 -20.10 4.29 10.90
CA VAL A 312 -19.11 5.15 11.57
C VAL A 312 -17.94 5.47 10.64
N GLY A 313 -17.41 4.48 9.93
CA GLY A 313 -16.36 4.69 8.94
C GLY A 313 -16.77 5.70 7.86
N PHE A 314 -18.00 5.60 7.37
CA PHE A 314 -18.58 6.56 6.44
C PHE A 314 -18.69 7.97 7.02
N VAL A 315 -19.23 8.12 8.23
CA VAL A 315 -19.37 9.42 8.90
C VAL A 315 -18.00 10.06 9.14
N LEU A 316 -17.02 9.33 9.66
CA LEU A 316 -15.66 9.84 9.87
C LEU A 316 -14.99 10.24 8.55
N SER A 317 -15.19 9.43 7.49
CA SER A 317 -14.70 9.75 6.15
C SER A 317 -15.33 11.05 5.62
N MET A 318 -16.63 11.26 5.84
CA MET A 318 -17.32 12.49 5.43
C MET A 318 -16.88 13.70 6.23
N ILE A 319 -16.74 13.58 7.56
CA ILE A 319 -16.19 14.63 8.42
C ILE A 319 -14.80 15.05 7.94
N SER A 320 -13.96 14.11 7.47
CA SER A 320 -12.64 14.44 6.95
C SER A 320 -12.64 15.31 5.69
N LEU A 321 -13.76 15.33 4.93
CA LEU A 321 -13.90 16.11 3.69
C LEU A 321 -14.65 17.42 3.89
N PHE A 322 -15.62 17.44 4.81
CA PHE A 322 -16.49 18.59 5.05
C PHE A 322 -16.14 19.39 6.30
N GLY A 323 -15.45 18.78 7.27
CA GLY A 323 -15.06 19.39 8.54
C GLY A 323 -13.76 20.18 8.51
N ALA A 324 -12.93 19.97 7.49
CA ALA A 324 -11.72 20.76 7.28
C ALA A 324 -12.07 22.11 6.63
N ARG A 325 -11.51 23.21 7.15
CA ARG A 325 -11.62 24.51 6.46
C ARG A 325 -10.85 24.44 5.14
N ALA A 326 -11.35 25.14 4.12
CA ALA A 326 -10.65 25.26 2.85
C ALA A 326 -9.23 25.80 3.08
N GLY A 327 -8.22 24.95 2.88
CA GLY A 327 -6.81 25.26 3.15
C GLY A 327 -6.10 24.28 4.10
N ASP A 328 -6.83 23.65 5.03
CA ASP A 328 -6.23 22.74 6.04
C ASP A 328 -5.93 21.34 5.47
N THR A 329 -6.69 20.93 4.45
CA THR A 329 -6.52 19.64 3.76
C THR A 329 -6.55 19.81 2.25
N PHE A 330 -5.74 19.00 1.56
CA PHE A 330 -5.71 19.02 0.09
C PHE A 330 -7.05 18.58 -0.52
N LEU A 331 -7.75 17.63 0.10
CA LEU A 331 -9.11 17.28 -0.31
C LEU A 331 -10.10 18.00 0.60
N HIS A 332 -11.00 18.77 -0.01
CA HIS A 332 -12.14 19.36 0.68
C HIS A 332 -13.34 19.35 -0.26
N LEU A 333 -14.54 19.14 0.28
CA LEU A 333 -15.78 19.24 -0.49
C LEU A 333 -16.66 20.33 0.13
N SER A 334 -17.21 21.19 -0.71
CA SER A 334 -18.25 22.14 -0.31
C SER A 334 -19.59 21.67 -0.84
N LEU A 335 -20.62 21.68 0.02
CA LEU A 335 -22.00 21.40 -0.38
C LEU A 335 -22.57 22.46 -1.33
N ARG A 336 -21.95 23.64 -1.41
CA ARG A 336 -22.36 24.74 -2.31
C ARG A 336 -21.80 24.61 -3.73
N GLU A 337 -20.81 23.73 -3.94
CA GLU A 337 -20.20 23.55 -5.26
C GLU A 337 -21.06 22.64 -6.15
N ARG A 338 -21.19 22.99 -7.44
CA ARG A 338 -21.97 22.19 -8.39
C ARG A 338 -21.34 20.81 -8.59
N TRP A 339 -22.13 19.77 -8.36
CA TRP A 339 -21.78 18.39 -8.73
C TRP A 339 -22.01 18.23 -10.23
N ARG A 340 -20.94 18.33 -11.01
CA ARG A 340 -20.98 18.17 -12.47
C ARG A 340 -20.26 16.88 -12.86
N PHE A 341 -20.90 16.13 -13.74
CA PHE A 341 -20.30 14.95 -14.34
C PHE A 341 -19.16 15.38 -15.26
N ASP A 342 -17.95 14.97 -14.94
CA ASP A 342 -16.75 15.27 -15.71
C ASP A 342 -16.33 14.02 -16.49
N ARG A 343 -16.57 14.04 -17.80
CA ARG A 343 -16.30 12.91 -18.69
C ARG A 343 -14.81 12.52 -18.70
N GLU A 344 -13.89 13.49 -18.55
CA GLU A 344 -12.46 13.22 -18.52
C GLU A 344 -12.09 12.48 -17.23
N ALA A 345 -12.55 12.99 -16.07
CA ALA A 345 -12.33 12.35 -14.79
C ALA A 345 -12.88 10.92 -14.76
N VAL A 346 -14.11 10.73 -15.26
CA VAL A 346 -14.77 9.42 -15.30
C VAL A 346 -14.07 8.46 -16.27
N SER A 347 -13.65 8.92 -17.44
CA SER A 347 -12.92 8.09 -18.40
C SER A 347 -11.58 7.61 -17.83
N GLY A 348 -10.85 8.49 -17.12
CA GLY A 348 -9.62 8.13 -16.43
C GLY A 348 -9.85 7.02 -15.39
N ILE A 349 -10.87 7.20 -14.54
CA ILE A 349 -11.24 6.21 -13.50
C ILE A 349 -11.63 4.89 -14.16
N ALA A 350 -12.47 4.90 -15.20
CA ALA A 350 -12.93 3.70 -15.88
C ALA A 350 -11.80 2.95 -16.59
N LYS A 351 -10.84 3.66 -17.20
CA LYS A 351 -9.70 3.05 -17.89
C LYS A 351 -8.75 2.35 -16.91
N ILE A 352 -8.43 3.02 -15.80
CA ILE A 352 -7.56 2.43 -14.77
C ILE A 352 -8.30 1.34 -14.02
N GLY A 353 -9.51 1.62 -13.56
CA GLY A 353 -10.37 0.72 -12.80
C GLY A 353 -10.75 -0.53 -13.59
N GLY A 354 -11.06 -0.41 -14.88
CA GLY A 354 -11.35 -1.57 -15.73
C GLY A 354 -10.16 -2.53 -15.84
N SER A 355 -8.94 -2.00 -15.93
CA SER A 355 -7.74 -2.84 -15.95
C SER A 355 -7.50 -3.51 -14.58
N ALA A 356 -7.73 -2.77 -13.49
CA ALA A 356 -7.67 -3.33 -12.14
C ALA A 356 -8.78 -4.37 -11.88
N MET A 357 -9.95 -4.24 -12.51
CA MET A 357 -11.04 -5.22 -12.41
C MET A 357 -10.63 -6.54 -13.08
N ILE A 358 -10.03 -6.48 -14.27
CA ILE A 358 -9.46 -7.65 -14.94
C ILE A 358 -8.40 -8.31 -14.04
N GLU A 359 -7.52 -7.51 -13.42
CA GLU A 359 -6.53 -7.99 -12.46
C GLU A 359 -7.18 -8.72 -11.26
N GLN A 360 -8.24 -8.15 -10.67
CA GLN A 360 -8.96 -8.76 -9.54
C GLN A 360 -9.64 -10.08 -9.94
N ILE A 361 -10.35 -10.11 -11.06
CA ILE A 361 -11.01 -11.33 -11.57
C ILE A 361 -9.97 -12.41 -11.86
N ALA A 362 -8.87 -12.06 -12.54
CA ALA A 362 -7.77 -12.96 -12.85
C ALA A 362 -7.16 -13.59 -11.58
N MET A 363 -6.98 -12.80 -10.51
CA MET A 363 -6.53 -13.30 -9.21
C MET A 363 -7.53 -14.28 -8.60
N ARG A 364 -8.84 -13.99 -8.62
CA ARG A 364 -9.87 -14.88 -8.07
C ARG A 364 -9.90 -16.22 -8.80
N ILE A 365 -9.88 -16.20 -10.13
CA ILE A 365 -9.84 -17.41 -10.95
C ILE A 365 -8.56 -18.21 -10.66
N GLY A 366 -7.41 -17.54 -10.58
CA GLY A 366 -6.13 -18.19 -10.32
C GLY A 366 -6.06 -18.84 -8.94
N PHE A 367 -6.50 -18.13 -7.88
CA PHE A 367 -6.55 -18.70 -6.53
C PHE A 367 -7.54 -19.85 -6.42
N PHE A 368 -8.72 -19.74 -7.03
CA PHE A 368 -9.70 -20.82 -7.02
C PHE A 368 -9.18 -22.07 -7.76
N SER A 369 -8.62 -21.88 -8.96
CA SER A 369 -8.05 -22.97 -9.76
C SER A 369 -6.91 -23.66 -9.02
N TYR A 370 -6.03 -22.89 -8.40
CA TYR A 370 -4.92 -23.40 -7.62
C TYR A 370 -5.39 -24.18 -6.37
N ALA A 371 -6.35 -23.64 -5.62
CA ALA A 371 -6.92 -24.32 -4.47
C ALA A 371 -7.55 -25.67 -4.84
N LYS A 372 -8.26 -25.74 -5.99
CA LYS A 372 -8.83 -26.99 -6.50
C LYS A 372 -7.76 -28.03 -6.85
N ILE A 373 -6.65 -27.60 -7.47
CA ILE A 373 -5.52 -28.49 -7.80
C ILE A 373 -4.92 -29.07 -6.53
N VAL A 374 -4.68 -28.24 -5.52
CA VAL A 374 -4.11 -28.67 -4.23
C VAL A 374 -5.08 -29.57 -3.46
N ALA A 375 -6.39 -29.30 -3.50
CA ALA A 375 -7.40 -30.15 -2.88
C ALA A 375 -7.40 -31.59 -3.43
N GLY A 376 -7.01 -31.77 -4.71
CA GLY A 376 -6.86 -33.10 -5.32
C GLY A 376 -5.74 -33.96 -4.74
N LEU A 377 -4.84 -33.40 -3.90
CA LEU A 377 -3.74 -34.13 -3.25
C LEU A 377 -4.15 -34.87 -1.97
N GLY A 378 -5.38 -34.65 -1.49
CA GLY A 378 -5.90 -35.23 -0.25
C GLY A 378 -6.01 -34.25 0.91
N THR A 379 -6.70 -34.69 1.96
CA THR A 379 -7.11 -33.84 3.09
C THR A 379 -5.92 -33.23 3.83
N ASP A 380 -4.90 -34.02 4.15
CA ASP A 380 -3.73 -33.56 4.90
C ASP A 380 -2.94 -32.47 4.15
N ALA A 381 -2.74 -32.67 2.85
CA ALA A 381 -2.04 -31.72 2.00
C ALA A 381 -2.80 -30.40 1.86
N PHE A 382 -4.13 -30.49 1.72
CA PHE A 382 -4.98 -29.31 1.67
C PHE A 382 -5.03 -28.56 3.00
N ALA A 383 -5.07 -29.27 4.14
CA ALA A 383 -5.00 -28.68 5.46
C ALA A 383 -3.68 -27.92 5.68
N ALA A 384 -2.55 -28.54 5.32
CA ALA A 384 -1.25 -27.88 5.36
C ALA A 384 -1.19 -26.63 4.45
N HIS A 385 -1.79 -26.70 3.26
CA HIS A 385 -1.90 -25.55 2.36
C HIS A 385 -2.72 -24.40 2.97
N GLN A 386 -3.84 -24.69 3.64
CA GLN A 386 -4.67 -23.65 4.28
C GLN A 386 -3.91 -22.95 5.40
N ILE A 387 -3.26 -23.70 6.29
CA ILE A 387 -2.45 -23.13 7.38
C ILE A 387 -1.38 -22.18 6.81
N CYS A 388 -0.60 -22.65 5.83
CA CYS A 388 0.44 -21.85 5.19
C CYS A 388 -0.10 -20.62 4.45
N SER A 389 -1.30 -20.73 3.85
CA SER A 389 -1.93 -19.62 3.14
C SER A 389 -2.38 -18.48 4.06
N GLN A 390 -2.68 -18.76 5.32
CA GLN A 390 -2.98 -17.70 6.30
C GLN A 390 -1.76 -16.84 6.60
N PHE A 391 -0.59 -17.48 6.80
CA PHE A 391 0.67 -16.76 6.98
C PHE A 391 1.06 -15.96 5.73
N LEU A 392 0.79 -16.52 4.54
CA LEU A 392 1.01 -15.83 3.28
C LEU A 392 0.16 -14.56 3.18
N THR A 393 -1.13 -14.66 3.50
CA THR A 393 -2.08 -13.55 3.49
C THR A 393 -1.64 -12.45 4.46
N LEU A 394 -1.29 -12.82 5.70
CA LEU A 394 -0.78 -11.87 6.69
C LEU A 394 0.46 -11.14 6.16
N SER A 395 1.41 -11.87 5.57
CA SER A 395 2.63 -11.27 5.03
C SER A 395 2.34 -10.36 3.81
N PHE A 396 1.28 -10.66 3.05
CA PHE A 396 0.82 -9.85 1.92
C PHE A 396 0.40 -8.44 2.36
N THR A 397 -0.24 -8.34 3.53
CA THR A 397 -0.73 -7.06 4.07
C THR A 397 0.38 -6.01 4.29
N PHE A 398 1.59 -6.45 4.68
CA PHE A 398 2.76 -5.58 4.80
C PHE A 398 3.19 -5.03 3.44
N GLY A 399 3.19 -5.89 2.41
CA GLY A 399 3.49 -5.49 1.03
C GLY A 399 2.47 -4.50 0.48
N ASP A 400 1.17 -4.72 0.74
CA ASP A 400 0.09 -3.81 0.32
C ASP A 400 0.21 -2.45 1.00
N GLY A 401 0.49 -2.42 2.32
CA GLY A 401 0.71 -1.18 3.07
C GLY A 401 1.86 -0.34 2.52
N ILE A 402 3.01 -0.95 2.23
CA ILE A 402 4.14 -0.25 1.59
C ILE A 402 3.79 0.13 0.14
N GLY A 403 3.04 -0.73 -0.56
CA GLY A 403 2.60 -0.54 -1.93
C GLY A 403 1.74 0.71 -2.11
N ILE A 404 0.86 1.01 -1.15
CA ILE A 404 0.07 2.25 -1.09
C ILE A 404 0.97 3.49 -1.14
N ALA A 405 2.05 3.49 -0.35
CA ALA A 405 3.00 4.61 -0.34
C ALA A 405 3.74 4.74 -1.68
N GLY A 406 4.13 3.61 -2.28
CA GLY A 406 4.69 3.55 -3.63
C GLY A 406 3.73 4.12 -4.69
N THR A 407 2.46 3.69 -4.70
CA THR A 407 1.42 4.21 -5.60
C THR A 407 1.26 5.72 -5.46
N SER A 408 1.16 6.21 -4.22
CA SER A 408 0.94 7.62 -3.92
C SER A 408 2.11 8.51 -4.36
N LEU A 409 3.34 8.19 -3.94
CA LEU A 409 4.51 9.01 -4.24
C LEU A 409 4.90 8.97 -5.71
N VAL A 410 4.83 7.80 -6.36
CA VAL A 410 5.11 7.69 -7.81
C VAL A 410 4.10 8.52 -8.61
N GLY A 411 2.81 8.42 -8.28
CA GLY A 411 1.77 9.24 -8.90
C GLY A 411 2.00 10.74 -8.70
N GLN A 412 2.35 11.17 -7.48
CA GLN A 412 2.63 12.57 -7.16
C GLN A 412 3.87 13.11 -7.89
N MET A 413 4.98 12.37 -7.93
CA MET A 413 6.21 12.83 -8.62
C MET A 413 6.01 12.91 -10.13
N LEU A 414 5.28 11.96 -10.71
CA LEU A 414 4.86 12.03 -12.09
C LEU A 414 3.90 13.20 -12.37
N GLY A 415 3.09 13.60 -11.38
CA GLY A 415 2.28 14.83 -11.46
C GLY A 415 3.14 16.10 -11.45
N ARG A 416 4.25 16.09 -10.71
CA ARG A 416 5.27 17.15 -10.69
C ARG A 416 6.17 17.18 -11.93
N LYS A 417 5.93 16.29 -12.91
CA LYS A 417 6.82 16.09 -14.08
C LYS A 417 8.25 15.71 -13.68
N ARG A 418 8.42 15.00 -12.56
CA ARG A 418 9.69 14.48 -12.03
C ARG A 418 9.71 12.94 -12.08
N PRO A 419 9.81 12.33 -13.29
CA PRO A 419 9.86 10.87 -13.43
C PRO A 419 11.12 10.26 -12.79
N ASP A 420 12.19 11.05 -12.67
CA ASP A 420 13.39 10.74 -11.91
C ASP A 420 13.05 10.42 -10.45
N LEU A 421 12.38 11.35 -9.76
CA LEU A 421 11.97 11.15 -8.37
C LEU A 421 10.93 10.02 -8.26
N ALA A 422 10.04 9.88 -9.24
CA ALA A 422 9.10 8.76 -9.26
C ALA A 422 9.83 7.40 -9.27
N GLN A 423 10.86 7.24 -10.11
CA GLN A 423 11.66 6.03 -10.17
C GLN A 423 12.43 5.81 -8.86
N MET A 424 12.98 6.87 -8.28
CA MET A 424 13.65 6.84 -6.98
C MET A 424 12.71 6.35 -5.87
N TYR A 425 11.54 6.97 -5.68
CA TYR A 425 10.61 6.58 -4.62
C TYR A 425 10.09 5.15 -4.79
N GLY A 426 9.87 4.69 -6.03
CA GLY A 426 9.52 3.28 -6.26
C GLY A 426 10.65 2.30 -5.87
N LYS A 427 11.92 2.66 -6.10
CA LYS A 427 13.07 1.87 -5.64
C LYS A 427 13.22 1.92 -4.11
N ILE A 428 13.06 3.08 -3.47
CA ILE A 428 13.06 3.22 -2.00
C ILE A 428 11.97 2.32 -1.42
N ALA A 429 10.75 2.37 -1.97
CA ALA A 429 9.63 1.54 -1.54
C ALA A 429 9.96 0.05 -1.66
N GLN A 430 10.53 -0.38 -2.80
CA GLN A 430 10.93 -1.77 -3.00
C GLN A 430 12.03 -2.22 -2.02
N ARG A 431 13.02 -1.36 -1.71
CA ARG A 431 14.06 -1.68 -0.73
C ARG A 431 13.51 -1.79 0.69
N LEU A 432 12.58 -0.91 1.06
CA LEU A 432 11.87 -1.01 2.34
C LEU A 432 11.04 -2.30 2.42
N ALA A 433 10.37 -2.67 1.32
CA ALA A 433 9.63 -3.92 1.20
C ALA A 433 10.53 -5.14 1.35
N LEU A 434 11.71 -5.13 0.72
CA LEU A 434 12.69 -6.19 0.83
C LEU A 434 13.20 -6.37 2.27
N VAL A 435 13.54 -5.27 2.96
CA VAL A 435 13.95 -5.34 4.37
C VAL A 435 12.83 -5.92 5.23
N THR A 436 11.60 -5.43 5.05
CA THR A 436 10.43 -5.92 5.77
C THR A 436 10.20 -7.42 5.50
N ALA A 437 10.35 -7.86 4.25
CA ALA A 437 10.21 -9.26 3.88
C ALA A 437 11.30 -10.16 4.43
N ILE A 438 12.54 -9.70 4.53
CA ILE A 438 13.61 -10.47 5.16
C ILE A 438 13.31 -10.67 6.65
N VAL A 439 12.81 -9.64 7.33
CA VAL A 439 12.38 -9.75 8.73
C VAL A 439 11.24 -10.77 8.86
N ILE A 440 10.19 -10.65 8.04
CA ILE A 440 9.05 -11.58 8.05
C ILE A 440 9.51 -13.01 7.71
N ALA A 441 10.33 -13.20 6.68
CA ALA A 441 10.87 -14.50 6.30
C ALA A 441 11.69 -15.12 7.43
N SER A 442 12.51 -14.32 8.11
CA SER A 442 13.30 -14.78 9.25
C SER A 442 12.40 -15.23 10.40
N CYS A 443 11.36 -14.46 10.73
CA CYS A 443 10.36 -14.84 11.72
C CYS A 443 9.64 -16.14 11.33
N VAL A 444 9.22 -16.28 10.07
CA VAL A 444 8.56 -17.49 9.56
C VAL A 444 9.48 -18.70 9.69
N VAL A 445 10.76 -18.59 9.35
CA VAL A 445 11.72 -19.72 9.47
C VAL A 445 11.96 -20.09 10.93
N LEU A 446 12.22 -19.10 11.79
CA LEU A 446 12.57 -19.33 13.20
C LEU A 446 11.39 -19.85 14.02
N PHE A 447 10.18 -19.35 13.75
CA PHE A 447 8.98 -19.67 14.52
C PHE A 447 8.01 -20.60 13.79
N ARG A 448 8.40 -21.26 12.68
CA ARG A 448 7.47 -22.13 11.90
C ARG A 448 6.74 -23.18 12.74
N GLU A 449 7.44 -23.85 13.65
CA GLU A 449 6.88 -24.93 14.46
C GLU A 449 5.85 -24.44 15.48
N PRO A 450 6.15 -23.41 16.32
CA PRO A 450 5.12 -22.86 17.20
C PRO A 450 4.01 -22.19 16.39
N LEU A 451 4.31 -21.55 15.25
CA LEU A 451 3.29 -20.92 14.42
C LEU A 451 2.28 -21.93 13.85
N VAL A 452 2.76 -23.05 13.32
CA VAL A 452 1.90 -24.14 12.82
C VAL A 452 1.21 -24.86 13.99
N GLY A 453 1.89 -25.04 15.12
CA GLY A 453 1.36 -25.69 16.31
C GLY A 453 0.16 -24.96 16.94
N MET A 454 -0.04 -23.67 16.65
CA MET A 454 -1.26 -22.95 17.07
C MET A 454 -2.53 -23.43 16.35
N PHE A 455 -2.41 -24.11 15.20
CA PHE A 455 -3.55 -24.56 14.40
C PHE A 455 -3.88 -26.05 14.55
N ILE A 456 -3.02 -26.82 15.23
CA ILE A 456 -3.13 -28.28 15.34
C ILE A 456 -3.10 -28.65 16.82
N HIS A 457 -4.23 -29.14 17.34
CA HIS A 457 -4.41 -29.45 18.76
C HIS A 457 -4.57 -30.96 19.06
N SER A 458 -4.58 -31.82 18.04
CA SER A 458 -4.74 -33.28 18.16
C SER A 458 -3.47 -34.03 17.75
N ASP A 459 -3.20 -35.15 18.43
CA ASP A 459 -2.02 -36.01 18.18
C ASP A 459 -2.04 -36.66 16.78
N ASP A 460 -3.23 -36.83 16.18
CA ASP A 460 -3.41 -37.36 14.82
C ASP A 460 -2.97 -36.39 13.70
N GLY A 461 -2.61 -35.14 14.03
CA GLY A 461 -2.25 -34.10 13.07
C GLY A 461 -0.76 -33.99 12.73
N GLN A 462 0.08 -34.91 13.21
CA GLN A 462 1.54 -34.79 13.10
C GLN A 462 2.04 -34.71 11.64
N ASN A 463 1.42 -35.47 10.72
CA ASN A 463 1.76 -35.40 9.29
C ASN A 463 1.49 -34.01 8.69
N VAL A 464 0.32 -33.43 8.99
CA VAL A 464 -0.07 -32.08 8.53
C VAL A 464 0.91 -31.04 9.08
N ARG A 465 1.33 -31.20 10.34
CA ARG A 465 2.29 -30.30 11.00
C ARG A 465 3.65 -30.33 10.29
N ASP A 466 4.19 -31.51 10.03
CA ASP A 466 5.49 -31.67 9.38
C ASP A 466 5.45 -31.11 7.95
N LEU A 467 4.39 -31.42 7.21
CA LEU A 467 4.18 -30.93 5.86
C LEU A 467 4.03 -29.40 5.82
N ALA A 468 3.24 -28.81 6.72
CA ALA A 468 3.10 -27.37 6.85
C ALA A 468 4.43 -26.70 7.23
N CYS A 469 5.21 -27.28 8.14
CA CYS A 469 6.53 -26.75 8.50
C CYS A 469 7.51 -26.74 7.32
N ARG A 470 7.48 -27.77 6.46
CA ARG A 470 8.28 -27.81 5.21
C ARG A 470 7.82 -26.73 4.22
N VAL A 471 6.51 -26.58 4.04
CA VAL A 471 5.92 -25.54 3.18
C VAL A 471 6.25 -24.13 3.69
N MET A 472 6.27 -23.90 5.01
CA MET A 472 6.61 -22.61 5.62
C MET A 472 8.02 -22.12 5.23
N ILE A 473 8.96 -23.02 4.95
CA ILE A 473 10.28 -22.65 4.42
C ILE A 473 10.14 -22.05 3.02
N ILE A 474 9.30 -22.65 2.16
CA ILE A 474 9.02 -22.12 0.82
C ILE A 474 8.29 -20.77 0.95
N VAL A 475 7.34 -20.64 1.89
CA VAL A 475 6.66 -19.37 2.20
C VAL A 475 7.66 -18.29 2.64
N ALA A 476 8.69 -18.63 3.41
CA ALA A 476 9.74 -17.68 3.76
C ALA A 476 10.56 -17.24 2.54
N ALA A 477 10.96 -18.18 1.68
CA ALA A 477 11.64 -17.87 0.42
C ALA A 477 10.77 -17.03 -0.54
N PHE A 478 9.45 -17.14 -0.41
CA PHE A 478 8.46 -16.37 -1.18
C PHE A 478 8.43 -14.89 -0.83
N GLN A 479 8.71 -14.52 0.43
CA GLN A 479 8.47 -13.16 0.95
C GLN A 479 9.23 -12.05 0.21
N PRO A 480 10.56 -12.18 -0.06
CA PRO A 480 11.31 -11.12 -0.73
C PRO A 480 10.78 -10.80 -2.13
N PHE A 481 10.34 -11.83 -2.86
CA PHE A 481 9.79 -11.69 -4.20
C PHE A 481 8.35 -11.15 -4.17
N GLN A 482 7.51 -11.68 -3.27
CA GLN A 482 6.12 -11.27 -3.13
C GLN A 482 6.02 -9.78 -2.81
N THR A 483 6.62 -9.35 -1.71
CA THR A 483 6.52 -7.97 -1.21
C THR A 483 7.08 -6.98 -2.23
N SER A 484 8.24 -7.28 -2.82
CA SER A 484 8.82 -6.45 -3.87
C SER A 484 7.91 -6.35 -5.11
N ALA A 485 7.33 -7.47 -5.55
CA ALA A 485 6.41 -7.50 -6.69
C ALA A 485 5.14 -6.68 -6.42
N VAL A 486 4.56 -6.79 -5.22
CA VAL A 486 3.38 -6.02 -4.81
C VAL A 486 3.68 -4.53 -4.80
N VAL A 487 4.81 -4.12 -4.23
CA VAL A 487 5.20 -2.71 -4.13
C VAL A 487 5.52 -2.09 -5.50
N ILE A 488 6.26 -2.79 -6.35
CA ILE A 488 6.52 -2.32 -7.72
C ILE A 488 5.24 -2.30 -8.57
N SER A 489 4.36 -3.28 -8.39
CA SER A 489 3.04 -3.25 -9.05
C SER A 489 2.22 -2.05 -8.58
N GLY A 490 2.23 -1.75 -7.28
CA GLY A 490 1.65 -0.53 -6.71
C GLY A 490 2.23 0.74 -7.35
N ALA A 491 3.54 0.83 -7.50
CA ALA A 491 4.22 1.94 -8.18
C ALA A 491 3.75 2.09 -9.65
N LEU A 492 3.69 0.98 -10.41
CA LEU A 492 3.17 0.97 -11.78
C LEU A 492 1.69 1.38 -11.85
N ARG A 493 0.87 0.97 -10.88
CA ARG A 493 -0.53 1.43 -10.75
C ARG A 493 -0.60 2.94 -10.51
N GLY A 494 0.26 3.47 -9.64
CA GLY A 494 0.39 4.92 -9.40
C GLY A 494 0.82 5.71 -10.63
N ALA A 495 1.63 5.10 -11.50
CA ALA A 495 2.00 5.67 -12.78
C ALA A 495 0.88 5.64 -13.84
N GLY A 496 -0.14 4.80 -13.65
CA GLY A 496 -1.21 4.56 -14.61
C GLY A 496 -0.96 3.38 -15.56
N ASP A 497 0.11 2.59 -15.37
CA ASP A 497 0.44 1.42 -16.19
C ASP A 497 -0.31 0.15 -15.74
N THR A 498 -1.60 0.28 -15.43
CA THR A 498 -2.40 -0.82 -14.86
C THR A 498 -2.67 -1.94 -15.85
N LYS A 499 -2.71 -1.64 -17.16
CA LYS A 499 -2.82 -2.66 -18.21
C LYS A 499 -1.63 -3.61 -18.24
N TYR A 500 -0.42 -3.11 -17.98
CA TYR A 500 0.75 -3.98 -17.88
C TYR A 500 0.67 -4.87 -16.65
N VAL A 501 0.33 -4.30 -15.49
CA VAL A 501 0.15 -5.04 -14.24
C VAL A 501 -0.90 -6.15 -14.42
N ALA A 502 -2.07 -5.82 -14.99
CA ALA A 502 -3.13 -6.80 -15.25
C ALA A 502 -2.67 -7.94 -16.19
N ARG A 503 -1.93 -7.64 -17.26
CA ARG A 503 -1.39 -8.68 -18.17
C ARG A 503 -0.38 -9.59 -17.49
N VAL A 504 0.52 -9.02 -16.67
CA VAL A 504 1.46 -9.82 -15.88
C VAL A 504 0.70 -10.71 -14.91
N MET A 505 -0.30 -10.18 -14.21
CA MET A 505 -1.11 -10.93 -13.24
C MET A 505 -1.90 -12.06 -13.90
N LEU A 506 -2.47 -11.84 -15.09
CA LEU A 506 -3.14 -12.88 -15.87
C LEU A 506 -2.16 -13.99 -16.29
N LEU A 507 -0.99 -13.63 -16.82
CA LEU A 507 0.03 -14.60 -17.23
C LEU A 507 0.51 -15.44 -16.05
N THR A 508 0.78 -14.80 -14.92
CA THR A 508 1.41 -15.39 -13.74
C THR A 508 0.37 -16.17 -12.93
N VAL A 509 -0.54 -15.47 -12.25
CA VAL A 509 -1.49 -16.07 -11.30
C VAL A 509 -2.56 -16.92 -11.97
N THR A 510 -3.05 -16.55 -13.16
CA THR A 510 -4.15 -17.28 -13.81
C THR A 510 -3.66 -18.42 -14.71
N CYS A 511 -2.57 -18.23 -15.45
CA CYS A 511 -2.08 -19.25 -16.38
C CYS A 511 -0.92 -20.07 -15.80
N MET A 512 0.19 -19.42 -15.44
CA MET A 512 1.43 -20.08 -15.06
C MET A 512 1.27 -20.88 -13.76
N ARG A 513 0.69 -20.28 -12.72
CA ARG A 513 0.56 -20.92 -11.41
C ARG A 513 -0.30 -22.18 -11.44
N PRO A 514 -1.52 -22.20 -12.02
CA PRO A 514 -2.30 -23.44 -12.14
C PRO A 514 -1.66 -24.45 -13.08
N LEU A 515 -1.06 -24.01 -14.20
CA LEU A 515 -0.44 -24.93 -15.15
C LEU A 515 0.76 -25.68 -14.55
N ILE A 516 1.67 -24.97 -13.89
CA ILE A 516 2.84 -25.60 -13.25
C ILE A 516 2.40 -26.38 -12.01
N GLY A 517 1.39 -25.89 -11.26
CA GLY A 517 0.79 -26.62 -10.16
C GLY A 517 0.20 -27.96 -10.62
N LEU A 518 -0.56 -27.97 -11.72
CA LEU A 518 -1.14 -29.17 -12.30
C LEU A 518 -0.08 -30.13 -12.82
N LEU A 519 0.98 -29.61 -13.45
CA LEU A 519 2.14 -30.42 -13.85
C LEU A 519 2.81 -31.08 -12.65
N ALA A 520 3.01 -30.34 -11.55
CA ALA A 520 3.59 -30.87 -10.33
C ALA A 520 2.71 -31.98 -9.72
N VAL A 521 1.39 -31.78 -9.65
CA VAL A 521 0.45 -32.80 -9.16
C VAL A 521 0.44 -34.04 -10.08
N TYR A 522 0.40 -33.85 -11.39
CA TYR A 522 0.35 -34.96 -12.34
C TYR A 522 1.64 -35.81 -12.32
N VAL A 523 2.80 -35.15 -12.36
CA VAL A 523 4.11 -35.83 -12.43
C VAL A 523 4.50 -36.42 -11.08
N ILE A 524 4.32 -35.67 -9.99
CA ILE A 524 4.83 -36.07 -8.67
C ILE A 524 3.75 -36.82 -7.86
N GLY A 525 2.51 -36.35 -7.91
CA GLY A 525 1.40 -36.99 -7.22
C GLY A 525 0.93 -38.25 -7.95
N THR A 526 0.39 -38.10 -9.16
CA THR A 526 -0.27 -39.21 -9.87
C THR A 526 0.71 -40.25 -10.42
N ARG A 527 1.84 -39.84 -11.00
CA ARG A 527 2.80 -40.78 -11.61
C ARG A 527 3.78 -41.40 -10.63
N MET A 528 4.21 -40.67 -9.59
CA MET A 528 5.18 -41.17 -8.59
C MET A 528 4.54 -41.56 -7.25
N GLY A 529 3.26 -41.27 -7.02
CA GLY A 529 2.55 -41.59 -5.77
C GLY A 529 2.96 -40.74 -4.57
N LEU A 530 3.71 -39.65 -4.77
CA LEU A 530 4.30 -38.84 -3.69
C LEU A 530 3.52 -37.55 -3.45
N ASN A 531 2.31 -37.67 -2.88
CA ASN A 531 1.40 -36.53 -2.69
C ASN A 531 1.99 -35.40 -1.82
N GLU A 532 2.80 -35.73 -0.80
CA GLU A 532 3.48 -34.73 0.04
C GLU A 532 4.51 -33.91 -0.76
N LEU A 533 5.28 -34.57 -1.63
CA LEU A 533 6.26 -33.91 -2.48
C LEU A 533 5.57 -33.11 -3.59
N ALA A 534 4.41 -33.58 -4.06
CA ALA A 534 3.58 -32.86 -5.01
C ALA A 534 3.08 -31.53 -4.42
N LEU A 535 2.72 -31.48 -3.13
CA LEU A 535 2.36 -30.23 -2.47
C LEU A 535 3.54 -29.25 -2.44
N LEU A 536 4.75 -29.71 -2.09
CA LEU A 536 5.96 -28.88 -2.15
C LEU A 536 6.22 -28.40 -3.58
N GLY A 537 5.96 -29.24 -4.59
CA GLY A 537 5.98 -28.88 -6.01
C GLY A 537 4.97 -27.79 -6.37
N CYS A 538 3.74 -27.85 -5.86
CA CYS A 538 2.73 -26.79 -6.05
C CYS A 538 3.16 -25.46 -5.41
N TRP A 539 3.80 -25.49 -4.24
CA TRP A 539 4.33 -24.28 -3.61
C TRP A 539 5.59 -23.76 -4.32
N GLY A 540 6.42 -24.66 -4.85
CA GLY A 540 7.51 -24.32 -5.76
C GLY A 540 7.00 -23.64 -7.04
N ALA A 541 5.91 -24.13 -7.63
CA ALA A 541 5.23 -23.49 -8.76
C ALA A 541 4.80 -22.05 -8.43
N SER A 542 4.27 -21.85 -7.23
CA SER A 542 3.91 -20.51 -6.73
C SER A 542 5.14 -19.62 -6.54
N LEU A 543 6.28 -20.18 -6.13
CA LEU A 543 7.52 -19.42 -6.01
C LEU A 543 8.04 -18.98 -7.39
N VAL A 544 8.01 -19.86 -8.38
CA VAL A 544 8.40 -19.52 -9.77
C VAL A 544 7.47 -18.43 -10.33
N ASP A 545 6.18 -18.53 -10.07
CA ASP A 545 5.17 -17.49 -10.38
C ASP A 545 5.57 -16.13 -9.79
N MET A 546 5.95 -16.07 -8.50
CA MET A 546 6.41 -14.83 -7.88
C MET A 546 7.70 -14.27 -8.45
N ILE A 547 8.70 -15.13 -8.69
CA ILE A 547 9.97 -14.71 -9.27
C ILE A 547 9.73 -14.12 -10.66
N THR A 548 8.88 -14.76 -11.46
CA THR A 548 8.49 -14.29 -12.79
C THR A 548 7.77 -12.95 -12.70
N ARG A 549 6.79 -12.83 -11.81
CA ARG A 549 6.05 -11.59 -11.58
C ARG A 549 6.95 -10.44 -11.16
N MET A 550 7.80 -10.66 -10.15
CA MET A 550 8.79 -9.68 -9.70
C MET A 550 9.71 -9.26 -10.84
N THR A 551 10.23 -10.21 -11.61
CA THR A 551 11.14 -9.94 -12.72
C THR A 551 10.49 -9.10 -13.81
N LEU A 552 9.27 -9.45 -14.23
CA LEU A 552 8.54 -8.71 -15.27
C LEU A 552 8.19 -7.29 -14.81
N CYS A 553 7.63 -7.15 -13.61
CA CYS A 553 7.29 -5.86 -13.02
C CYS A 553 8.53 -4.98 -12.84
N MET A 554 9.65 -5.53 -12.34
CA MET A 554 10.89 -4.81 -12.14
C MET A 554 11.55 -4.41 -13.48
N ARG A 555 11.53 -5.28 -14.50
CA ARG A 555 12.00 -4.95 -15.85
C ARG A 555 11.19 -3.81 -16.45
N ARG A 556 9.85 -3.86 -16.33
CA ARG A 556 8.98 -2.77 -16.78
C ARG A 556 9.27 -1.47 -16.04
N PHE A 557 9.40 -1.55 -14.72
CA PHE A 557 9.69 -0.39 -13.87
C PHE A 557 11.05 0.24 -14.21
N ASN A 558 12.10 -0.56 -14.42
CA ASN A 558 13.42 -0.05 -14.79
C ASN A 558 13.49 0.46 -16.24
N SER A 559 12.63 -0.04 -17.14
CA SER A 559 12.61 0.39 -18.55
C SER A 559 12.18 1.85 -18.76
N GLY A 560 11.52 2.48 -17.77
CA GLY A 560 11.05 3.85 -17.86
C GLY A 560 9.89 4.10 -18.83
N LYS A 561 9.40 3.07 -19.56
CA LYS A 561 8.28 3.19 -20.52
C LYS A 561 6.96 3.71 -19.90
N TRP A 562 6.88 3.77 -18.58
CA TRP A 562 5.73 4.27 -17.83
C TRP A 562 5.84 5.77 -17.50
N HIS A 563 7.00 6.41 -17.72
CA HIS A 563 7.20 7.83 -17.40
C HIS A 563 6.25 8.76 -18.18
N ASP A 564 5.95 8.40 -19.43
CA ASP A 564 5.18 9.25 -20.35
C ASP A 564 3.67 8.94 -20.35
N ILE A 565 3.22 8.00 -19.51
CA ILE A 565 1.80 7.64 -19.45
C ILE A 565 1.00 8.85 -18.94
N ARG A 566 0.02 9.27 -19.74
CA ARG A 566 -0.97 10.28 -19.36
C ARG A 566 -2.21 9.61 -18.78
N VAL A 567 -2.68 10.18 -17.68
CA VAL A 567 -3.79 9.67 -16.87
C VAL A 567 -4.86 10.74 -16.74
#